data_AF-A0A7Y3B3N0-F1
#
_entry.id   AF-A0A7Y3B3N0-F1
#
_cell.length_a   1.000
_cell.length_b   1.000
_cell.length_c   1.000
_cell.angle_alpha   90.00
_cell.angle_beta   90.00
_cell.angle_gamma   90.00
#
_symmetry.space_group_name_H-M   'P 1'
#
loop_
_entity.id
_entity.type
_entity.pdbx_description
1 polymer ?
#
loop_
_entity_poly.entity_id
_entity_poly.type
_entity_poly.pdbx_seq_one_letter_code
_entity_poly.pdbx_strand_id
1 'polypeptide(L)'
;SSADEPVFVDPDTARWQVEHIDASFSTFYFGLPGDVPLFGDWDCDGIDSAGMWRPAAGFMYLQDDATGVAQERIFIGQEGHVPLAGDWNGNGCDTVGLYAPLTGRVWLSNDLEPGFDVFYYFGVPGDRPFVGDFDEDGVDELGLHRESTGFVYLRMSHTTGVAESEFYFGIGGDRIVSGDWDQDGDDTVAVFRPSANRFYLQNENETGFADAYYPYPLPQAIPVSGVYQEFVPAPPPETYKRTFTLAASGDFLIHSAVYRAAADYAGGDGYDFSPMLAPIKPIVEAADFAICHLEVPLSPDSTNLSSYPRFNSPAELADAIAGAGYDSCSVASNHTIDKGETGVRNTLGVLDAAGLRHAGAARGPEEDVPKLYDINGVTVGHLSYTYALNGLTVPTGKNYLVNVTGVDEILADAAAAREAGAEFVVVSMHWGVEYNVDPTSTQLAQAEAILSSPNIDFILGHHAHVIQPIGQVDNEYVVYGMGNFLSNQRSGNVRVGTEDGLLVQARVWEQADGSFSVSYIDYTPTYVEEGTFRILPVAQTLNDPSTSPALAAALETSWDRTQDRVNRLGTPGVRPTATPE
;
A
#
# COMPACT_ATOMS: atom_id res chain seq x y z
N SER A 1 -2.83 15.22 30.41
CA SER A 1 -3.03 14.99 28.97
C SER A 1 -1.68 15.07 28.28
N SER A 2 -1.54 14.42 27.13
CA SER A 2 -0.57 14.83 26.10
C SER A 2 -1.06 16.14 25.49
N ALA A 3 -0.18 16.97 24.93
CA ALA A 3 -0.63 18.12 24.15
C ALA A 3 -1.27 17.62 22.86
N ASP A 4 -2.24 18.38 22.36
CA ASP A 4 -2.79 18.13 21.03
C ASP A 4 -1.79 18.46 19.94
N GLU A 5 -1.78 17.60 18.92
CA GLU A 5 -0.94 17.76 17.75
C GLU A 5 -1.80 18.21 16.56
N PRO A 6 -1.36 19.23 15.80
CA PRO A 6 -2.05 19.59 14.57
C PRO A 6 -1.83 18.50 13.52
N VAL A 7 -2.93 18.02 12.95
CA VAL A 7 -2.94 17.03 11.89
C VAL A 7 -3.49 17.68 10.63
N PHE A 8 -2.75 17.53 9.53
CA PHE A 8 -3.09 18.18 8.29
C PHE A 8 -3.41 17.15 7.21
N VAL A 9 -4.56 17.31 6.58
CA VAL A 9 -5.03 16.36 5.56
C VAL A 9 -5.04 17.02 4.20
N ASP A 10 -4.37 16.40 3.23
CA ASP A 10 -4.43 16.81 1.83
C ASP A 10 -5.73 16.27 1.20
N PRO A 11 -6.73 17.13 0.92
CA PRO A 11 -8.04 16.69 0.47
C PRO A 11 -8.02 16.07 -0.93
N ASP A 12 -6.95 16.28 -1.72
CA ASP A 12 -6.81 15.75 -3.08
C ASP A 12 -6.24 14.33 -3.09
N THR A 13 -5.50 13.94 -2.05
CA THR A 13 -4.81 12.65 -1.96
C THR A 13 -5.24 11.79 -0.77
N ALA A 14 -6.06 12.34 0.13
CA ALA A 14 -6.41 11.74 1.41
C ALA A 14 -5.19 11.37 2.27
N ARG A 15 -4.09 12.11 2.09
CA ARG A 15 -2.86 11.98 2.87
C ARG A 15 -3.00 12.76 4.16
N TRP A 16 -2.83 12.08 5.27
CA TRP A 16 -2.75 12.64 6.62
C TRP A 16 -1.29 12.86 6.97
N GLN A 17 -1.00 14.01 7.56
CA GLN A 17 0.33 14.36 8.05
C GLN A 17 0.19 14.88 9.48
N VAL A 18 0.75 14.13 10.43
CA VAL A 18 0.81 14.55 11.83
C VAL A 18 2.17 15.18 12.08
N GLU A 19 2.17 16.38 12.64
CA GLU A 19 3.39 17.10 13.01
C GLU A 19 3.61 16.95 14.53
N HIS A 20 4.72 16.33 14.90
CA HIS A 20 5.08 16.11 16.29
C HIS A 20 5.75 17.36 16.88
N ILE A 21 5.67 17.52 18.20
CA ILE A 21 6.26 18.66 18.93
C ILE A 21 7.78 18.85 18.67
N ASP A 22 8.49 17.79 18.27
CA ASP A 22 9.91 17.85 17.91
C ASP A 22 10.19 18.27 16.44
N ALA A 23 9.15 18.69 15.71
CA ALA A 23 9.14 19.06 14.30
C ALA A 23 9.45 17.90 13.33
N SER A 24 9.38 16.65 13.79
CA SER A 24 9.23 15.49 12.90
C SER A 24 7.78 15.35 12.44
N PHE A 25 7.55 14.55 11.39
CA PHE A 25 6.21 14.27 10.92
C PHE A 25 6.05 12.80 10.54
N SER A 26 4.85 12.28 10.77
CA SER A 26 4.40 10.98 10.29
C SER A 26 3.32 11.15 9.22
N THR A 27 3.17 10.19 8.32
CA THR A 27 2.14 10.25 7.27
C THR A 27 1.43 8.92 7.09
N PHE A 28 0.13 8.96 6.83
CA PHE A 28 -0.70 7.82 6.47
C PHE A 28 -1.78 8.25 5.47
N TYR A 29 -2.53 7.29 4.93
CA TYR A 29 -3.62 7.56 3.97
C TYR A 29 -4.93 6.99 4.51
N PHE A 30 -5.98 7.80 4.51
CA PHE A 30 -7.30 7.38 4.93
C PHE A 30 -8.37 8.27 4.32
N GLY A 31 -9.37 7.65 3.67
CA GLY A 31 -10.43 8.34 2.94
C GLY A 31 -10.20 8.40 1.42
N LEU A 32 -11.10 9.10 0.74
CA LEU A 32 -11.03 9.37 -0.70
C LEU A 32 -10.89 10.87 -0.97
N PRO A 33 -10.39 11.28 -2.16
CA PRO A 33 -10.36 12.68 -2.54
C PRO A 33 -11.75 13.33 -2.43
N GLY A 34 -11.83 14.45 -1.71
CA GLY A 34 -13.07 15.17 -1.44
C GLY A 34 -13.86 14.73 -0.20
N ASP A 35 -13.41 13.72 0.54
CA ASP A 35 -13.90 13.45 1.89
C ASP A 35 -13.43 14.57 2.85
N VAL A 36 -14.18 14.81 3.93
CA VAL A 36 -13.90 15.85 4.94
C VAL A 36 -13.33 15.18 6.19
N PRO A 37 -12.11 15.53 6.63
CA PRO A 37 -11.47 14.91 7.79
C PRO A 37 -12.11 15.31 9.12
N LEU A 38 -11.99 14.40 10.08
CA LEU A 38 -12.37 14.50 11.49
C LEU A 38 -11.31 13.78 12.31
N PHE A 39 -11.17 14.14 13.57
CA PHE A 39 -10.24 13.47 14.47
C PHE A 39 -10.95 13.31 15.80
N GLY A 40 -10.79 12.15 16.43
CA GLY A 40 -11.39 11.87 17.71
C GLY A 40 -11.07 10.49 18.26
N ASP A 41 -11.24 10.32 19.57
CA ASP A 41 -11.08 9.09 20.34
C ASP A 41 -12.32 8.20 20.23
N TRP A 42 -12.43 7.46 19.12
CA TRP A 42 -13.63 6.66 18.84
C TRP A 42 -13.76 5.41 19.72
N ASP A 43 -12.66 4.92 20.30
CA ASP A 43 -12.61 3.69 21.11
C ASP A 43 -12.37 3.92 22.62
N CYS A 44 -12.31 5.19 23.03
CA CYS A 44 -12.20 5.67 24.40
C CYS A 44 -10.86 5.33 25.08
N ASP A 45 -9.77 5.27 24.33
CA ASP A 45 -8.44 4.95 24.85
C ASP A 45 -7.60 6.19 25.24
N GLY A 46 -8.13 7.38 24.95
CA GLY A 46 -7.51 8.69 25.14
C GLY A 46 -6.59 9.13 24.01
N ILE A 47 -6.63 8.46 22.85
CA ILE A 47 -5.86 8.77 21.65
C ILE A 47 -6.82 9.04 20.49
N ASP A 48 -6.67 10.22 19.90
CA ASP A 48 -7.45 10.61 18.75
C ASP A 48 -6.95 9.93 17.48
N SER A 49 -7.90 9.51 16.68
CA SER A 49 -7.66 8.73 15.48
C SER A 49 -8.54 9.19 14.31
N ALA A 50 -8.25 8.71 13.11
CA ALA A 50 -8.70 9.38 11.90
C ALA A 50 -10.17 9.07 11.56
N GLY A 51 -10.96 10.11 11.32
CA GLY A 51 -12.32 10.05 10.80
C GLY A 51 -12.48 10.74 9.44
N MET A 52 -13.40 10.25 8.61
CA MET A 52 -13.70 10.78 7.28
C MET A 52 -15.19 10.86 7.03
N TRP A 53 -15.69 12.05 6.70
CA TRP A 53 -17.06 12.26 6.23
C TRP A 53 -17.11 12.28 4.71
N ARG A 54 -17.98 11.45 4.11
CA ARG A 54 -18.23 11.43 2.66
C ARG A 54 -19.55 12.12 2.32
N PRO A 55 -19.55 13.39 1.88
CA PRO A 55 -20.78 14.16 1.68
C PRO A 55 -21.72 13.52 0.66
N ALA A 56 -21.17 12.97 -0.43
CA ALA A 56 -21.95 12.35 -1.50
C ALA A 56 -22.65 11.05 -1.07
N ALA A 57 -22.13 10.36 -0.07
CA ALA A 57 -22.66 9.08 0.40
C ALA A 57 -23.48 9.22 1.69
N GLY A 58 -23.25 10.28 2.48
CA GLY A 58 -23.94 10.49 3.75
C GLY A 58 -23.37 9.67 4.91
N PHE A 59 -22.15 9.14 4.76
CA PHE A 59 -21.50 8.28 5.76
C PHE A 59 -20.23 8.91 6.35
N MET A 60 -20.05 8.73 7.66
CA MET A 60 -18.75 8.81 8.30
C MET A 60 -18.07 7.43 8.31
N TYR A 61 -16.75 7.47 8.27
CA TYR A 61 -15.84 6.34 8.27
C TYR A 61 -14.79 6.62 9.34
N LEU A 62 -14.68 5.77 10.35
CA LEU A 62 -13.80 5.98 11.50
C LEU A 62 -12.77 4.84 11.58
N GLN A 63 -11.54 5.17 11.98
CA GLN A 63 -10.48 4.19 12.21
C GLN A 63 -9.68 4.55 13.47
N ASP A 64 -9.26 3.54 14.21
CA ASP A 64 -8.46 3.62 15.43
C ASP A 64 -7.01 3.18 15.24
N ASP A 65 -6.65 2.59 14.09
CA ASP A 65 -5.35 1.92 13.90
C ASP A 65 -4.46 2.51 12.79
N ALA A 66 -4.91 3.61 12.17
CA ALA A 66 -4.30 4.23 10.99
C ALA A 66 -3.93 3.25 9.85
N THR A 67 -4.62 2.12 9.73
CA THR A 67 -4.41 1.15 8.65
C THR A 67 -4.91 1.65 7.29
N GLY A 68 -5.66 2.75 7.28
CA GLY A 68 -6.33 3.29 6.10
C GLY A 68 -7.67 2.61 5.81
N VAL A 69 -8.15 1.74 6.72
CA VAL A 69 -9.43 1.05 6.63
C VAL A 69 -10.33 1.52 7.76
N ALA A 70 -11.55 1.90 7.42
CA ALA A 70 -12.54 2.26 8.42
C ALA A 70 -13.04 0.98 9.11
N GLN A 71 -12.89 0.91 10.43
CA GLN A 71 -13.47 -0.18 11.22
C GLN A 71 -14.96 0.10 11.47
N GLU A 72 -15.34 1.38 11.58
CA GLU A 72 -16.72 1.80 11.77
C GLU A 72 -17.25 2.65 10.61
N ARG A 73 -18.53 2.47 10.29
CA ARG A 73 -19.22 3.23 9.23
C ARG A 73 -20.64 3.61 9.63
N ILE A 74 -20.87 4.91 9.81
CA ILE A 74 -22.11 5.43 10.39
C ILE A 74 -22.80 6.37 9.40
N PHE A 75 -24.09 6.15 9.17
CA PHE A 75 -24.90 7.09 8.39
C PHE A 75 -25.36 8.24 9.28
N ILE A 76 -24.94 9.46 8.98
CA ILE A 76 -25.26 10.62 9.83
C ILE A 76 -26.03 11.73 9.10
N GLY A 77 -26.06 11.75 7.76
CA GLY A 77 -26.78 12.83 7.08
C GLY A 77 -26.59 12.97 5.59
N GLN A 78 -26.73 14.20 5.10
CA GLN A 78 -26.75 14.54 3.68
C GLN A 78 -25.69 15.60 3.36
N GLU A 79 -25.39 15.76 2.07
CA GLU A 79 -24.46 16.75 1.54
C GLU A 79 -24.80 18.18 2.00
N GLY A 80 -23.75 18.98 2.25
CA GLY A 80 -23.87 20.40 2.63
C GLY A 80 -23.85 20.66 4.15
N HIS A 81 -23.79 19.61 4.97
CA HIS A 81 -23.49 19.72 6.40
C HIS A 81 -21.98 19.56 6.65
N VAL A 82 -21.51 20.16 7.74
CA VAL A 82 -20.13 20.05 8.23
C VAL A 82 -20.10 19.00 9.34
N PRO A 83 -19.22 18.00 9.26
CA PRO A 83 -19.09 16.99 10.31
C PRO A 83 -18.42 17.56 11.56
N LEU A 84 -18.77 17.01 12.73
CA LEU A 84 -18.20 17.33 14.04
C LEU A 84 -17.78 16.03 14.73
N ALA A 85 -16.77 16.11 15.59
CA ALA A 85 -16.28 15.05 16.46
C ALA A 85 -16.02 15.65 17.85
N GLY A 86 -16.34 14.90 18.91
CA GLY A 86 -16.10 15.30 20.30
C GLY A 86 -16.89 14.48 21.32
N ASP A 87 -16.54 14.61 22.60
CA ASP A 87 -17.20 14.03 23.77
C ASP A 87 -18.31 14.96 24.26
N TRP A 88 -19.51 14.76 23.72
CA TRP A 88 -20.67 15.58 24.06
C TRP A 88 -21.27 15.28 25.45
N ASN A 89 -20.80 14.26 26.16
CA ASN A 89 -21.44 13.82 27.40
C ASN A 89 -20.49 13.64 28.60
N GLY A 90 -19.19 13.86 28.40
CA GLY A 90 -18.16 13.84 29.43
C GLY A 90 -17.78 12.43 29.88
N ASN A 91 -17.87 11.43 29.00
CA ASN A 91 -17.47 10.06 29.29
C ASN A 91 -16.03 9.71 28.88
N GLY A 92 -15.34 10.64 28.23
CA GLY A 92 -14.00 10.50 27.67
C GLY A 92 -13.96 9.77 26.32
N CYS A 93 -15.08 9.70 25.59
CA CYS A 93 -15.15 9.08 24.26
C CYS A 93 -15.68 10.08 23.23
N ASP A 94 -15.00 10.17 22.10
CA ASP A 94 -15.50 11.00 21.01
C ASP A 94 -16.56 10.30 20.18
N THR A 95 -17.52 11.10 19.78
CA THR A 95 -18.64 10.67 18.96
C THR A 95 -18.97 11.73 17.92
N VAL A 96 -19.97 11.46 17.09
CA VAL A 96 -20.17 12.19 15.84
C VAL A 96 -21.28 13.22 15.92
N GLY A 97 -21.10 14.33 15.20
CA GLY A 97 -22.10 15.38 15.07
C GLY A 97 -22.18 15.97 13.66
N LEU A 98 -23.20 16.80 13.43
CA LEU A 98 -23.36 17.58 12.20
C LEU A 98 -23.74 19.03 12.52
N TYR A 99 -23.17 19.95 11.76
CA TYR A 99 -23.56 21.35 11.71
C TYR A 99 -24.10 21.71 10.32
N ALA A 100 -25.29 22.31 10.25
CA ALA A 100 -25.84 22.84 9.01
C ALA A 100 -25.55 24.35 8.88
N PRO A 101 -24.52 24.74 8.10
CA PRO A 101 -24.01 26.12 8.08
C PRO A 101 -24.99 27.14 7.49
N LEU A 102 -26.04 26.71 6.80
CA LEU A 102 -27.08 27.61 6.27
C LEU A 102 -28.18 27.94 7.28
N THR A 103 -28.31 27.14 8.33
CA THR A 103 -29.41 27.28 9.31
C THR A 103 -28.91 27.44 10.75
N GLY A 104 -27.61 27.24 11.00
CA GLY A 104 -27.04 27.24 12.34
C GLY A 104 -27.55 26.08 13.19
N ARG A 105 -27.96 24.98 12.56
CA ARG A 105 -28.55 23.83 13.26
C ARG A 105 -27.47 22.81 13.59
N VAL A 106 -27.49 22.32 14.82
CA VAL A 106 -26.53 21.38 15.38
C VAL A 106 -27.25 20.09 15.75
N TRP A 107 -26.64 18.96 15.43
CA TRP A 107 -27.03 17.64 15.89
C TRP A 107 -25.82 16.92 16.44
N LEU A 108 -25.92 16.38 17.65
CA LEU A 108 -24.86 15.60 18.29
C LEU A 108 -25.42 14.22 18.67
N SER A 109 -24.58 13.19 18.55
CA SER A 109 -24.89 11.81 18.91
C SER A 109 -23.97 11.41 20.04
N ASN A 110 -24.50 10.88 21.14
CA ASN A 110 -23.67 10.42 22.27
C ASN A 110 -23.14 9.00 22.08
N ASP A 111 -23.54 8.34 20.99
CA ASP A 111 -23.13 6.99 20.63
C ASP A 111 -22.76 6.95 19.13
N LEU A 112 -21.93 5.98 18.74
CA LEU A 112 -21.57 5.70 17.34
C LEU A 112 -22.65 4.89 16.60
N GLU A 113 -23.92 5.23 16.83
CA GLU A 113 -25.08 4.57 16.23
C GLU A 113 -25.92 5.56 15.39
N PRO A 114 -26.70 5.09 14.38
CA PRO A 114 -27.52 5.99 13.59
C PRO A 114 -28.58 6.73 14.44
N GLY A 115 -28.41 8.03 14.62
CA GLY A 115 -29.31 8.85 15.42
C GLY A 115 -28.65 10.15 15.86
N PHE A 116 -29.43 10.99 16.56
CA PHE A 116 -28.93 12.16 17.26
C PHE A 116 -29.69 12.32 18.57
N ASP A 117 -28.98 12.57 19.66
CA ASP A 117 -29.53 12.74 21.01
C ASP A 117 -29.78 14.21 21.34
N VAL A 118 -28.88 15.07 20.85
CA VAL A 118 -28.88 16.50 21.16
C VAL A 118 -29.15 17.30 19.90
N PHE A 119 -29.98 18.33 20.06
CA PHE A 119 -30.43 19.18 18.96
C PHE A 119 -30.64 20.62 19.40
N TYR A 120 -29.93 21.56 18.76
CA TYR A 120 -30.06 22.99 19.05
C TYR A 120 -29.67 23.87 17.87
N TYR A 121 -29.76 25.19 18.06
CA TYR A 121 -29.32 26.18 17.09
C TYR A 121 -28.26 27.11 17.69
N PHE A 122 -27.20 27.35 16.92
CA PHE A 122 -26.13 28.28 17.23
C PHE A 122 -25.53 28.83 15.92
N GLY A 123 -25.18 30.12 15.90
CA GLY A 123 -24.55 30.77 14.75
C GLY A 123 -25.50 31.38 13.73
N VAL A 124 -24.90 31.93 12.68
CA VAL A 124 -25.59 32.49 11.52
C VAL A 124 -25.03 31.90 10.21
N PRO A 125 -25.71 32.10 9.06
CA PRO A 125 -25.25 31.55 7.81
C PRO A 125 -23.81 31.98 7.44
N GLY A 126 -22.94 30.99 7.22
CA GLY A 126 -21.55 31.20 6.83
C GLY A 126 -20.53 31.12 7.97
N ASP A 127 -20.96 30.96 9.22
CA ASP A 127 -20.06 30.62 10.32
C ASP A 127 -19.51 29.19 10.14
N ARG A 128 -18.24 28.97 10.48
CA ARG A 128 -17.54 27.67 10.41
C ARG A 128 -17.43 27.05 11.81
N PRO A 129 -17.86 25.79 12.01
CA PRO A 129 -17.76 25.16 13.30
C PRO A 129 -16.37 24.61 13.60
N PHE A 130 -16.07 24.50 14.89
CA PHE A 130 -14.96 23.74 15.49
C PHE A 130 -15.40 23.30 16.89
N VAL A 131 -14.66 22.36 17.50
CA VAL A 131 -15.09 21.64 18.72
C VAL A 131 -13.94 21.56 19.71
N GLY A 132 -14.24 21.76 20.99
CA GLY A 132 -13.32 21.51 22.10
C GLY A 132 -13.97 21.79 23.45
N ASP A 133 -13.30 21.40 24.54
CA ASP A 133 -13.65 21.70 25.93
C ASP A 133 -13.13 23.10 26.30
N PHE A 134 -14.02 24.10 26.23
CA PHE A 134 -13.64 25.50 26.41
C PHE A 134 -13.79 26.00 27.85
N ASP A 135 -14.24 25.15 28.79
CA ASP A 135 -14.44 25.51 30.20
C ASP A 135 -13.95 24.49 31.25
N GLU A 136 -13.15 23.51 30.80
CA GLU A 136 -12.48 22.46 31.58
C GLU A 136 -13.44 21.51 32.32
N ASP A 137 -14.68 21.36 31.84
CA ASP A 137 -15.66 20.48 32.50
C ASP A 137 -15.63 19.03 31.97
N GLY A 138 -14.81 18.77 30.95
CA GLY A 138 -14.63 17.51 30.26
C GLY A 138 -15.69 17.23 29.20
N VAL A 139 -16.50 18.22 28.81
CA VAL A 139 -17.52 18.10 27.76
C VAL A 139 -17.17 19.01 26.59
N ASP A 140 -17.08 18.43 25.40
CA ASP A 140 -16.81 19.18 24.19
C ASP A 140 -17.99 20.06 23.76
N GLU A 141 -17.70 21.29 23.37
CA GLU A 141 -18.69 22.23 22.89
C GLU A 141 -18.42 22.81 21.51
N LEU A 142 -19.41 23.52 20.99
CA LEU A 142 -19.35 24.08 19.65
C LEU A 142 -18.82 25.51 19.68
N GLY A 143 -17.66 25.70 19.06
CA GLY A 143 -17.14 27.00 18.64
C GLY A 143 -17.56 27.35 17.21
N LEU A 144 -17.67 28.64 16.91
CA LEU A 144 -17.94 29.15 15.56
C LEU A 144 -16.95 30.25 15.17
N HIS A 145 -16.32 30.12 14.01
CA HIS A 145 -15.48 31.14 13.39
C HIS A 145 -16.19 31.81 12.22
N ARG A 146 -16.31 33.13 12.28
CA ARG A 146 -16.84 33.95 11.20
C ARG A 146 -15.71 34.43 10.31
N GLU A 147 -15.45 33.69 9.24
CA GLU A 147 -14.37 33.98 8.27
C GLU A 147 -14.42 35.43 7.73
N SER A 148 -15.61 36.00 7.56
CA SER A 148 -15.73 37.37 7.02
C SER A 148 -15.20 38.46 7.95
N THR A 149 -15.09 38.17 9.25
CA THR A 149 -14.72 39.15 10.28
C THR A 149 -13.60 38.70 11.20
N GLY A 150 -13.17 37.43 11.18
CA GLY A 150 -12.17 36.86 12.09
C GLY A 150 -12.65 36.72 13.54
N PHE A 151 -13.97 36.71 13.74
CA PHE A 151 -14.54 36.58 15.09
C PHE A 151 -14.73 35.11 15.42
N VAL A 152 -14.40 34.77 16.66
CA VAL A 152 -14.66 33.49 17.31
C VAL A 152 -15.81 33.68 18.28
N TYR A 153 -16.72 32.70 18.31
CA TYR A 153 -17.88 32.63 19.18
C TYR A 153 -17.91 31.27 19.86
N LEU A 154 -17.80 31.24 21.18
CA LEU A 154 -17.85 30.01 21.96
C LEU A 154 -19.19 29.90 22.70
N ARG A 155 -19.67 28.67 22.85
CA ARG A 155 -20.92 28.36 23.53
C ARG A 155 -20.74 27.13 24.41
N MET A 156 -20.56 27.35 25.70
CA MET A 156 -20.32 26.32 26.72
C MET A 156 -21.62 25.59 27.16
N SER A 157 -22.52 25.34 26.20
CA SER A 157 -23.73 24.54 26.44
C SER A 157 -24.40 24.07 25.15
N HIS A 158 -24.87 22.82 25.13
CA HIS A 158 -25.60 22.26 23.98
C HIS A 158 -27.09 22.66 23.90
N THR A 159 -27.39 23.92 24.21
CA THR A 159 -28.74 24.48 24.16
C THR A 159 -28.84 25.59 23.13
N THR A 160 -30.05 25.95 22.67
CA THR A 160 -30.20 27.05 21.69
C THR A 160 -29.91 28.40 22.35
N GLY A 161 -29.01 29.20 21.78
CA GLY A 161 -28.64 30.49 22.36
C GLY A 161 -27.64 31.29 21.55
N VAL A 162 -27.15 32.38 22.16
CA VAL A 162 -26.06 33.22 21.65
C VAL A 162 -24.72 32.73 22.19
N ALA A 163 -23.61 33.30 21.73
CA ALA A 163 -22.31 33.00 22.27
C ALA A 163 -22.19 33.48 23.72
N GLU A 164 -21.50 32.72 24.55
CA GLU A 164 -21.18 33.06 25.94
C GLU A 164 -19.80 33.75 26.04
N SER A 165 -18.90 33.44 25.10
CA SER A 165 -17.66 34.18 24.86
C SER A 165 -17.54 34.58 23.38
N GLU A 166 -17.02 35.79 23.12
CA GLU A 166 -16.72 36.27 21.77
C GLU A 166 -15.40 37.05 21.77
N PHE A 167 -14.52 36.75 20.82
CA PHE A 167 -13.23 37.41 20.68
C PHE A 167 -12.73 37.35 19.23
N TYR A 168 -11.61 38.02 18.95
CA TYR A 168 -11.02 38.07 17.62
C TYR A 168 -9.71 37.30 17.57
N PHE A 169 -9.59 36.37 16.62
CA PHE A 169 -8.37 35.63 16.34
C PHE A 169 -8.32 35.21 14.86
N GLY A 170 -7.17 35.40 14.20
CA GLY A 170 -7.01 35.13 12.77
C GLY A 170 -7.47 36.25 11.83
N ILE A 171 -7.57 35.96 10.53
CA ILE A 171 -8.07 36.87 9.47
C ILE A 171 -8.96 36.10 8.49
N GLY A 172 -9.62 36.81 7.56
CA GLY A 172 -10.43 36.14 6.55
C GLY A 172 -9.65 35.19 5.65
N GLY A 173 -10.17 33.96 5.51
CA GLY A 173 -9.55 32.87 4.77
C GLY A 173 -8.70 31.93 5.62
N ASP A 174 -8.51 32.23 6.91
CA ASP A 174 -7.91 31.30 7.86
C ASP A 174 -8.89 30.15 8.18
N ARG A 175 -8.35 28.94 8.37
CA ARG A 175 -9.07 27.71 8.76
C ARG A 175 -8.83 27.49 10.25
N ILE A 176 -9.89 27.44 11.05
CA ILE A 176 -9.79 27.32 12.51
C ILE A 176 -9.81 25.86 12.95
N VAL A 177 -9.16 25.60 14.07
CA VAL A 177 -9.17 24.35 14.83
C VAL A 177 -8.93 24.69 16.32
N SER A 178 -9.05 23.72 17.23
CA SER A 178 -8.88 23.88 18.68
C SER A 178 -8.19 22.68 19.28
N GLY A 179 -7.52 22.88 20.42
CA GLY A 179 -6.89 21.83 21.20
C GLY A 179 -6.17 22.36 22.43
N ASP A 180 -5.76 21.46 23.32
CA ASP A 180 -4.94 21.66 24.51
C ASP A 180 -3.46 21.72 24.11
N TRP A 181 -3.03 22.88 23.60
CA TRP A 181 -1.68 23.05 23.05
C TRP A 181 -0.57 23.03 24.10
N ASP A 182 -0.86 23.39 25.36
CA ASP A 182 0.12 23.52 26.44
C ASP A 182 -0.13 22.66 27.69
N GLN A 183 -1.08 21.72 27.60
CA GLN A 183 -1.33 20.65 28.56
C GLN A 183 -1.91 21.15 29.89
N ASP A 184 -2.68 22.22 29.85
CA ASP A 184 -3.38 22.72 31.03
C ASP A 184 -4.83 22.21 31.14
N GLY A 185 -5.35 21.63 30.05
CA GLY A 185 -6.68 21.03 29.97
C GLY A 185 -7.75 21.94 29.37
N ASP A 186 -7.41 23.18 29.00
CA ASP A 186 -8.29 24.09 28.27
C ASP A 186 -8.06 23.95 26.75
N ASP A 187 -9.11 23.65 25.98
CA ASP A 187 -9.00 23.75 24.53
C ASP A 187 -8.99 25.20 24.08
N THR A 188 -7.97 25.56 23.30
CA THR A 188 -7.77 26.94 22.84
C THR A 188 -7.62 27.01 21.33
N VAL A 189 -7.92 28.17 20.75
CA VAL A 189 -8.00 28.29 19.29
C VAL A 189 -6.64 28.31 18.58
N ALA A 190 -6.60 27.66 17.42
CA ALA A 190 -5.53 27.80 16.44
C ALA A 190 -6.08 28.04 15.03
N VAL A 191 -5.29 28.71 14.19
CA VAL A 191 -5.66 29.00 12.80
C VAL A 191 -4.55 28.63 11.82
N PHE A 192 -4.91 27.85 10.80
CA PHE A 192 -4.09 27.66 9.61
C PHE A 192 -4.37 28.78 8.60
N ARG A 193 -3.31 29.43 8.12
CA ARG A 193 -3.36 30.46 7.09
C ARG A 193 -2.77 29.96 5.77
N PRO A 194 -3.62 29.51 4.82
CA PRO A 194 -3.18 29.05 3.49
C PRO A 194 -2.35 30.08 2.73
N SER A 195 -2.68 31.37 2.84
CA SER A 195 -1.98 32.44 2.12
C SER A 195 -0.54 32.68 2.58
N ALA A 196 -0.21 32.24 3.80
CA ALA A 196 1.10 32.40 4.41
C ALA A 196 1.81 31.06 4.62
N ASN A 197 1.15 29.94 4.37
CA ASN A 197 1.66 28.59 4.67
C ASN A 197 2.10 28.51 6.13
N ARG A 198 1.24 28.95 7.06
CA ARG A 198 1.57 29.04 8.49
C ARG A 198 0.39 28.67 9.37
N PHE A 199 0.68 27.95 10.44
CA PHE A 199 -0.22 27.67 11.55
C PHE A 199 0.08 28.64 12.70
N TYR A 200 -0.95 29.13 13.39
CA TYR A 200 -0.85 30.09 14.49
C TYR A 200 -1.71 29.59 15.64
N LEU A 201 -1.14 29.44 16.83
CA LEU A 201 -1.84 28.92 18.02
C LEU A 201 -1.85 29.96 19.15
N GLN A 202 -2.88 29.90 19.97
CA GLN A 202 -3.04 30.74 21.15
C GLN A 202 -3.39 29.85 22.33
N ASN A 203 -2.79 30.12 23.49
CA ASN A 203 -3.02 29.33 24.71
C ASN A 203 -4.09 29.95 25.63
N GLU A 204 -4.76 31.01 25.18
CA GLU A 204 -5.86 31.64 25.92
C GLU A 204 -6.94 32.10 24.92
N ASN A 205 -8.21 31.78 25.18
CA ASN A 205 -9.35 32.14 24.32
C ASN A 205 -9.74 33.64 24.47
N GLU A 206 -8.82 34.53 24.09
CA GLU A 206 -9.01 35.98 24.15
C GLU A 206 -8.53 36.73 22.89
N THR A 207 -8.86 38.01 22.77
CA THR A 207 -8.38 38.81 21.64
C THR A 207 -6.89 39.10 21.78
N GLY A 208 -6.06 38.50 20.92
CA GLY A 208 -4.61 38.58 21.06
C GLY A 208 -3.81 38.26 19.82
N PHE A 209 -2.48 38.19 20.01
CA PHE A 209 -1.57 37.60 19.05
C PHE A 209 -1.41 36.11 19.37
N ALA A 210 -1.04 35.32 18.37
CA ALA A 210 -0.66 33.94 18.58
C ALA A 210 0.60 33.82 19.46
N ASP A 211 0.60 32.87 20.38
CA ASP A 211 1.72 32.54 21.26
C ASP A 211 2.83 31.80 20.50
N ALA A 212 2.46 30.98 19.52
CA ALA A 212 3.40 30.35 18.60
C ALA A 212 2.87 30.27 17.16
N TYR A 213 3.80 30.03 16.23
CA TYR A 213 3.48 29.77 14.83
C TYR A 213 4.51 28.86 14.17
N TYR A 214 4.07 28.04 13.22
CA TYR A 214 4.90 27.08 12.49
C TYR A 214 4.67 27.20 10.97
N PRO A 215 5.71 27.04 10.13
CA PRO A 215 5.55 26.97 8.68
C PRO A 215 4.93 25.64 8.27
N TYR A 216 4.09 25.63 7.24
CA TYR A 216 3.44 24.42 6.77
C TYR A 216 3.39 24.33 5.23
N PRO A 217 3.78 23.20 4.60
CA PRO A 217 4.09 23.19 3.17
C PRO A 217 2.89 23.07 2.22
N LEU A 218 1.67 22.72 2.69
CA LEU A 218 0.52 22.48 1.82
C LEU A 218 -0.60 23.53 2.01
N PRO A 219 -0.74 24.51 1.11
CA PRO A 219 -1.79 25.54 1.21
C PRO A 219 -3.21 24.97 1.21
N GLN A 220 -3.43 23.81 0.58
CA GLN A 220 -4.74 23.19 0.46
C GLN A 220 -5.14 22.33 1.67
N ALA A 221 -4.25 22.06 2.61
CA ALA A 221 -4.50 21.10 3.68
C ALA A 221 -5.59 21.54 4.66
N ILE A 222 -6.45 20.62 5.04
CA ILE A 222 -7.48 20.83 6.05
C ILE A 222 -6.88 20.47 7.41
N PRO A 223 -6.82 21.41 8.37
CA PRO A 223 -6.35 21.10 9.72
C PRO A 223 -7.45 20.38 10.52
N VAL A 224 -7.04 19.39 11.29
CA VAL A 224 -7.73 18.82 12.45
C VAL A 224 -6.70 18.73 13.59
N SER A 225 -7.11 18.42 14.80
CA SER A 225 -6.21 18.29 15.96
C SER A 225 -6.77 17.32 16.97
N GLY A 226 -5.89 16.83 17.83
CA GLY A 226 -6.18 15.95 18.94
C GLY A 226 -4.89 15.30 19.46
N VAL A 227 -5.03 14.48 20.48
CA VAL A 227 -4.00 13.69 21.11
C VAL A 227 -3.61 12.55 20.18
N TYR A 228 -2.53 12.73 19.43
CA TYR A 228 -1.99 11.67 18.59
C TYR A 228 -0.81 10.97 19.28
N GLN A 229 -0.82 9.63 19.24
CA GLN A 229 0.38 8.83 19.46
C GLN A 229 0.84 8.28 18.11
N GLU A 230 2.13 8.42 17.78
CA GLU A 230 2.71 7.75 16.60
C GLU A 230 2.24 6.30 16.59
N PHE A 231 1.52 5.90 15.54
CA PHE A 231 1.17 4.51 15.30
C PHE A 231 2.46 3.74 15.02
N VAL A 232 3.20 3.44 16.09
CA VAL A 232 3.92 2.19 16.17
C VAL A 232 2.80 1.17 16.09
N PRO A 233 2.65 0.40 14.99
CA PRO A 233 1.65 -0.65 14.96
C PRO A 233 1.80 -1.39 16.27
N ALA A 234 0.70 -1.48 17.03
CA ALA A 234 0.74 -2.12 18.34
C ALA A 234 1.58 -3.38 18.15
N PRO A 235 2.70 -3.56 18.91
CA PRO A 235 3.46 -4.78 18.79
C PRO A 235 2.41 -5.88 18.86
N PRO A 236 2.38 -6.78 17.86
CA PRO A 236 1.25 -7.68 17.66
C PRO A 236 0.85 -8.21 19.03
N PRO A 237 -0.43 -8.11 19.47
CA PRO A 237 -0.85 -8.59 20.77
C PRO A 237 -0.13 -9.90 21.05
N GLU A 238 0.45 -10.06 22.25
CA GLU A 238 1.42 -11.14 22.61
C GLU A 238 0.96 -12.58 22.27
N THR A 239 -0.26 -12.71 21.75
CA THR A 239 -0.91 -13.88 21.19
C THR A 239 -0.66 -14.19 19.71
N TYR A 240 -0.10 -13.30 18.88
CA TYR A 240 0.28 -13.67 17.50
C TYR A 240 1.63 -14.40 17.52
N LYS A 241 1.60 -15.70 17.23
CA LYS A 241 2.76 -16.57 17.51
C LYS A 241 3.79 -16.58 16.39
N ARG A 242 3.39 -16.36 15.12
CA ARG A 242 4.25 -16.53 13.94
C ARG A 242 3.95 -15.50 12.85
N THR A 243 5.01 -14.93 12.28
CA THR A 243 4.95 -14.00 11.16
C THR A 243 6.13 -14.25 10.21
N PHE A 244 5.96 -13.89 8.94
CA PHE A 244 7.06 -13.85 7.98
C PHE A 244 6.80 -12.83 6.87
N THR A 245 7.86 -12.45 6.16
CA THR A 245 7.82 -11.56 4.99
C THR A 245 8.10 -12.36 3.72
N LEU A 246 7.19 -12.29 2.75
CA LEU A 246 7.38 -12.87 1.42
C LEU A 246 7.74 -11.76 0.43
N ALA A 247 8.91 -11.86 -0.20
CA ALA A 247 9.27 -11.02 -1.34
C ALA A 247 9.00 -11.74 -2.67
N ALA A 248 8.52 -11.02 -3.68
CA ALA A 248 8.33 -11.55 -5.02
C ALA A 248 8.63 -10.51 -6.10
N SER A 249 9.21 -10.95 -7.20
CA SER A 249 9.53 -10.07 -8.33
C SER A 249 8.83 -10.46 -9.62
N GLY A 250 8.83 -9.52 -10.56
CA GLY A 250 8.37 -9.73 -11.93
C GLY A 250 9.30 -10.61 -12.80
N ASP A 251 9.16 -10.46 -14.11
CA ASP A 251 9.71 -11.39 -15.10
C ASP A 251 11.24 -11.27 -15.27
N PHE A 252 11.96 -12.39 -15.07
CA PHE A 252 13.32 -12.56 -15.59
C PHE A 252 13.26 -13.06 -17.03
N LEU A 253 13.22 -12.12 -17.99
CA LEU A 253 13.08 -12.37 -19.42
C LEU A 253 14.32 -11.93 -20.19
N ILE A 254 15.31 -12.82 -20.25
CA ILE A 254 16.67 -12.46 -20.67
C ILE A 254 16.79 -12.41 -22.21
N HIS A 255 16.69 -11.19 -22.73
CA HIS A 255 16.94 -10.89 -24.13
C HIS A 255 18.44 -10.81 -24.43
N SER A 256 18.81 -10.90 -25.71
CA SER A 256 20.22 -10.90 -26.12
C SER A 256 21.04 -9.68 -25.73
N ALA A 257 20.42 -8.52 -25.50
CA ALA A 257 21.15 -7.35 -24.99
C ALA A 257 21.56 -7.56 -23.51
N VAL A 258 20.70 -8.18 -22.71
CA VAL A 258 20.94 -8.41 -21.29
C VAL A 258 22.12 -9.36 -21.10
N TYR A 259 22.11 -10.55 -21.70
CA TYR A 259 23.24 -11.46 -21.52
C TYR A 259 24.53 -10.98 -22.21
N ARG A 260 24.47 -10.03 -23.18
CA ARG A 260 25.69 -9.37 -23.69
C ARG A 260 26.28 -8.42 -22.66
N ALA A 261 25.44 -7.63 -21.99
CA ALA A 261 25.89 -6.80 -20.87
C ALA A 261 26.46 -7.66 -19.72
N ALA A 262 25.86 -8.83 -19.43
CA ALA A 262 26.41 -9.78 -18.47
C ALA A 262 27.80 -10.31 -18.90
N ALA A 263 28.01 -10.59 -20.19
CA ALA A 263 29.33 -10.97 -20.70
C ALA A 263 30.35 -9.83 -20.58
N ASP A 264 29.92 -8.58 -20.79
CA ASP A 264 30.77 -7.41 -20.60
C ASP A 264 31.17 -7.25 -19.12
N TYR A 265 30.25 -7.47 -18.18
CA TYR A 265 30.56 -7.49 -16.74
C TYR A 265 31.55 -8.58 -16.36
N ALA A 266 31.50 -9.75 -17.01
CA ALA A 266 32.46 -10.83 -16.83
C ALA A 266 33.83 -10.57 -17.51
N GLY A 267 34.00 -9.46 -18.23
CA GLY A 267 35.23 -9.17 -18.98
C GLY A 267 35.38 -9.97 -20.27
N GLY A 268 34.29 -10.52 -20.80
CA GLY A 268 34.23 -11.23 -22.08
C GLY A 268 34.49 -12.74 -22.02
N ASP A 269 34.67 -13.31 -20.83
CA ASP A 269 34.79 -14.75 -20.60
C ASP A 269 33.72 -15.20 -19.59
N GLY A 270 32.67 -15.87 -20.07
CA GLY A 270 31.48 -16.21 -19.28
C GLY A 270 30.47 -15.07 -19.19
N TYR A 271 29.63 -15.10 -18.15
CA TYR A 271 28.55 -14.15 -17.90
C TYR A 271 28.48 -13.79 -16.41
N ASP A 272 28.30 -12.51 -16.09
CA ASP A 272 28.06 -12.04 -14.71
C ASP A 272 26.85 -11.12 -14.65
N PHE A 273 25.77 -11.63 -14.05
CA PHE A 273 24.53 -10.88 -13.82
C PHE A 273 24.50 -10.19 -12.45
N SER A 274 25.47 -10.45 -11.57
CA SER A 274 25.49 -9.92 -10.20
C SER A 274 25.42 -8.39 -10.16
N PRO A 275 26.14 -7.64 -11.02
CA PRO A 275 26.02 -6.19 -11.06
C PRO A 275 24.61 -5.67 -11.38
N MET A 276 23.82 -6.43 -12.13
CA MET A 276 22.45 -6.04 -12.50
C MET A 276 21.50 -6.14 -11.31
N LEU A 277 21.65 -7.16 -10.47
CA LEU A 277 20.81 -7.40 -9.30
C LEU A 277 21.35 -6.72 -8.02
N ALA A 278 22.60 -6.29 -8.00
CA ALA A 278 23.24 -5.66 -6.84
C ALA A 278 22.40 -4.54 -6.16
N PRO A 279 21.68 -3.66 -6.88
CA PRO A 279 20.93 -2.59 -6.22
C PRO A 279 19.68 -3.07 -5.47
N ILE A 280 19.04 -4.16 -5.91
CA ILE A 280 17.84 -4.73 -5.26
C ILE A 280 18.18 -5.76 -4.19
N LYS A 281 19.41 -6.26 -4.17
CA LYS A 281 19.87 -7.30 -3.26
C LYS A 281 19.53 -7.02 -1.78
N PRO A 282 19.77 -5.82 -1.21
CA PRO A 282 19.44 -5.55 0.19
C PRO A 282 17.94 -5.66 0.51
N ILE A 283 17.07 -5.42 -0.48
CA ILE A 283 15.61 -5.48 -0.31
C ILE A 283 15.13 -6.93 -0.38
N VAL A 284 15.74 -7.74 -1.24
CA VAL A 284 15.46 -9.18 -1.35
C VAL A 284 15.97 -9.93 -0.13
N GLU A 285 17.22 -9.72 0.29
CA GLU A 285 17.82 -10.38 1.47
C GLU A 285 17.13 -10.04 2.80
N ALA A 286 16.33 -8.97 2.84
CA ALA A 286 15.56 -8.59 4.02
C ALA A 286 14.27 -9.39 4.22
N ALA A 287 13.82 -10.15 3.22
CA ALA A 287 12.65 -11.01 3.32
C ALA A 287 13.00 -12.38 3.92
N ASP A 288 12.06 -12.98 4.64
CA ASP A 288 12.22 -14.34 5.17
C ASP A 288 12.08 -15.40 4.07
N PHE A 289 11.35 -15.08 3.00
CA PHE A 289 11.18 -15.94 1.84
C PHE A 289 11.05 -15.11 0.55
N ALA A 290 11.92 -15.33 -0.43
CA ALA A 290 11.93 -14.60 -1.69
C ALA A 290 11.71 -15.50 -2.92
N ILE A 291 10.70 -15.16 -3.71
CA ILE A 291 10.27 -15.90 -4.91
C ILE A 291 10.54 -15.10 -6.19
N CYS A 292 11.37 -15.65 -7.06
CA CYS A 292 11.64 -15.12 -8.39
C CYS A 292 10.59 -15.65 -9.41
N HIS A 293 10.49 -15.00 -10.57
CA HIS A 293 9.83 -15.61 -11.74
C HIS A 293 10.81 -15.75 -12.89
N LEU A 294 11.23 -16.99 -13.13
CA LEU A 294 12.13 -17.33 -14.23
C LEU A 294 11.29 -17.76 -15.43
N GLU A 295 11.06 -16.82 -16.34
CA GLU A 295 10.22 -17.05 -17.51
C GLU A 295 10.92 -17.96 -18.55
N VAL A 296 12.25 -17.91 -18.63
CA VAL A 296 13.02 -18.50 -19.73
C VAL A 296 13.85 -19.73 -19.34
N PRO A 297 14.08 -20.69 -20.25
CA PRO A 297 14.97 -21.81 -19.99
C PRO A 297 16.43 -21.38 -19.79
N LEU A 298 17.17 -22.16 -19.00
CA LEU A 298 18.62 -21.99 -18.80
C LEU A 298 19.42 -23.06 -19.55
N SER A 299 20.53 -22.63 -20.14
CA SER A 299 21.53 -23.49 -20.74
C SER A 299 22.54 -23.93 -19.68
N PRO A 300 22.74 -25.24 -19.46
CA PRO A 300 23.55 -25.72 -18.34
C PRO A 300 25.07 -25.49 -18.53
N ASP A 301 25.51 -25.20 -19.74
CA ASP A 301 26.90 -24.90 -20.10
C ASP A 301 27.05 -23.49 -20.71
N SER A 302 26.01 -22.67 -20.62
CA SER A 302 25.95 -21.33 -21.21
C SER A 302 26.27 -21.28 -22.71
N THR A 303 26.04 -22.39 -23.42
CA THR A 303 26.14 -22.47 -24.89
C THR A 303 24.77 -22.49 -25.55
N ASN A 304 24.74 -22.40 -26.89
CA ASN A 304 23.50 -22.43 -27.68
C ASN A 304 22.44 -21.43 -27.17
N LEU A 305 22.92 -20.26 -26.73
CA LEU A 305 22.08 -19.19 -26.22
C LEU A 305 21.18 -18.66 -27.33
N SER A 306 19.96 -18.32 -26.96
CA SER A 306 19.01 -17.73 -27.88
C SER A 306 18.06 -16.78 -27.16
N SER A 307 17.58 -15.79 -27.90
CA SER A 307 16.62 -14.79 -27.44
C SER A 307 15.25 -15.05 -28.10
N TYR A 308 14.31 -14.12 -27.92
CA TYR A 308 13.03 -14.11 -28.64
C TYR A 308 13.16 -14.56 -30.12
N PRO A 309 12.29 -15.48 -30.60
CA PRO A 309 11.08 -15.99 -29.95
C PRO A 309 11.26 -17.28 -29.15
N ARG A 310 12.48 -17.84 -29.06
CA ARG A 310 12.74 -19.11 -28.35
C ARG A 310 13.97 -18.96 -27.47
N PHE A 311 13.79 -18.83 -26.17
CA PHE A 311 14.84 -18.44 -25.25
C PHE A 311 15.73 -19.60 -24.80
N ASN A 312 16.98 -19.28 -24.49
CA ASN A 312 17.96 -20.11 -23.77
C ASN A 312 18.99 -19.17 -23.16
N SER A 313 18.94 -19.01 -21.84
CA SER A 313 19.74 -18.02 -21.12
C SER A 313 20.98 -18.67 -20.48
N PRO A 314 22.04 -17.90 -20.17
CA PRO A 314 23.21 -18.44 -19.47
C PRO A 314 22.85 -19.01 -18.09
N ALA A 315 23.58 -20.04 -17.65
CA ALA A 315 23.40 -20.66 -16.33
C ALA A 315 23.68 -19.68 -15.18
N GLU A 316 24.64 -18.76 -15.36
CA GLU A 316 25.10 -17.81 -14.35
C GLU A 316 24.00 -16.82 -13.91
N LEU A 317 22.88 -16.75 -14.65
CA LEU A 317 21.70 -16.04 -14.18
C LEU A 317 21.16 -16.65 -12.88
N ALA A 318 21.14 -17.98 -12.74
CA ALA A 318 20.68 -18.64 -11.52
C ALA A 318 21.60 -18.32 -10.33
N ASP A 319 22.91 -18.28 -10.54
CA ASP A 319 23.88 -17.90 -9.51
C ASP A 319 23.66 -16.46 -9.03
N ALA A 320 23.36 -15.53 -9.96
CA ALA A 320 23.06 -14.15 -9.60
C ALA A 320 21.72 -13.99 -8.87
N ILE A 321 20.69 -14.75 -9.28
CA ILE A 321 19.39 -14.78 -8.60
C ILE A 321 19.57 -15.31 -7.16
N ALA A 322 20.25 -16.45 -6.99
CA ALA A 322 20.56 -16.99 -5.67
C ALA A 322 21.41 -16.00 -4.84
N GLY A 323 22.45 -15.42 -5.47
CA GLY A 323 23.35 -14.45 -4.85
C GLY A 323 22.69 -13.12 -4.47
N ALA A 324 21.52 -12.80 -5.04
CA ALA A 324 20.69 -11.66 -4.65
C ALA A 324 19.75 -11.95 -3.47
N GLY A 325 19.65 -13.21 -3.03
CA GLY A 325 18.88 -13.62 -1.85
C GLY A 325 17.55 -14.32 -2.14
N TYR A 326 17.28 -14.71 -3.39
CA TYR A 326 16.07 -15.50 -3.70
C TYR A 326 16.20 -16.94 -3.23
N ASP A 327 15.11 -17.51 -2.69
CA ASP A 327 15.03 -18.89 -2.21
C ASP A 327 14.45 -19.86 -3.24
N SER A 328 13.51 -19.34 -4.04
CA SER A 328 12.73 -20.13 -4.99
C SER A 328 12.43 -19.35 -6.26
N CYS A 329 12.14 -20.06 -7.34
CA CYS A 329 11.59 -19.50 -8.56
C CYS A 329 10.31 -20.21 -9.00
N SER A 330 9.31 -19.43 -9.40
CA SER A 330 8.24 -19.92 -10.26
C SER A 330 8.76 -20.02 -11.69
N VAL A 331 8.50 -21.14 -12.38
CA VAL A 331 9.05 -21.42 -13.71
C VAL A 331 8.00 -21.77 -14.76
N ALA A 332 6.72 -21.89 -14.39
CA ALA A 332 5.65 -22.09 -15.36
C ALA A 332 5.38 -20.78 -16.10
N SER A 333 5.61 -20.79 -17.41
CA SER A 333 5.46 -19.66 -18.31
C SER A 333 5.15 -20.14 -19.73
N ASN A 334 4.83 -19.20 -20.61
CA ASN A 334 4.73 -19.46 -22.05
C ASN A 334 6.05 -19.88 -22.71
N HIS A 335 7.19 -19.72 -22.02
CA HIS A 335 8.54 -20.00 -22.49
C HIS A 335 9.20 -21.22 -21.83
N THR A 336 8.61 -21.83 -20.80
CA THR A 336 9.16 -22.98 -20.05
C THR A 336 9.68 -24.11 -20.95
N ILE A 337 8.95 -24.40 -22.03
CA ILE A 337 9.26 -25.52 -22.95
C ILE A 337 9.91 -25.08 -24.27
N ASP A 338 10.46 -23.87 -24.36
CA ASP A 338 11.12 -23.37 -25.57
C ASP A 338 12.25 -24.28 -26.08
N LYS A 339 12.87 -25.04 -25.17
CA LYS A 339 13.91 -26.04 -25.44
C LYS A 339 13.44 -27.48 -25.24
N GLY A 340 12.13 -27.71 -25.26
CA GLY A 340 11.53 -29.02 -25.06
C GLY A 340 11.79 -29.58 -23.65
N GLU A 341 11.57 -30.88 -23.50
CA GLU A 341 11.82 -31.60 -22.25
C GLU A 341 13.26 -31.45 -21.74
N THR A 342 14.26 -31.50 -22.63
CA THR A 342 15.66 -31.32 -22.24
C THR A 342 15.89 -29.92 -21.66
N GLY A 343 15.25 -28.90 -22.23
CA GLY A 343 15.24 -27.54 -21.71
C GLY A 343 14.74 -27.43 -20.27
N VAL A 344 13.57 -28.04 -20.01
CA VAL A 344 12.98 -28.08 -18.66
C VAL A 344 13.95 -28.76 -17.70
N ARG A 345 14.43 -29.98 -18.02
CA ARG A 345 15.35 -30.73 -17.16
C ARG A 345 16.64 -29.97 -16.86
N ASN A 346 17.21 -29.32 -17.87
CA ASN A 346 18.42 -28.51 -17.73
C ASN A 346 18.17 -27.30 -16.83
N THR A 347 17.08 -26.56 -17.07
CA THR A 347 16.71 -25.37 -16.30
C THR A 347 16.57 -25.71 -14.83
N LEU A 348 15.79 -26.74 -14.50
CA LEU A 348 15.64 -27.20 -13.12
C LEU A 348 16.99 -27.65 -12.53
N GLY A 349 17.83 -28.34 -13.32
CA GLY A 349 19.17 -28.77 -12.88
C GLY A 349 20.12 -27.61 -12.56
N VAL A 350 20.03 -26.51 -13.31
CA VAL A 350 20.81 -25.29 -13.06
C VAL A 350 20.30 -24.58 -11.80
N LEU A 351 18.98 -24.49 -11.60
CA LEU A 351 18.40 -23.91 -10.38
C LEU A 351 18.81 -24.70 -9.14
N ASP A 352 18.69 -26.04 -9.17
CA ASP A 352 19.12 -26.91 -8.07
C ASP A 352 20.61 -26.75 -7.76
N ALA A 353 21.46 -26.60 -8.78
CA ALA A 353 22.89 -26.40 -8.62
C ALA A 353 23.23 -25.05 -7.96
N ALA A 354 22.44 -24.01 -8.23
CA ALA A 354 22.54 -22.70 -7.59
C ALA A 354 21.89 -22.65 -6.20
N GLY A 355 21.20 -23.72 -5.78
CA GLY A 355 20.47 -23.79 -4.50
C GLY A 355 19.08 -23.17 -4.53
N LEU A 356 18.56 -22.82 -5.71
CA LEU A 356 17.22 -22.28 -5.90
C LEU A 356 16.22 -23.42 -6.00
N ARG A 357 15.22 -23.41 -5.12
CA ARG A 357 14.05 -24.28 -5.26
C ARG A 357 13.16 -23.78 -6.41
N HIS A 358 12.23 -24.61 -6.86
CA HIS A 358 11.39 -24.22 -7.99
C HIS A 358 10.00 -24.88 -7.99
N ALA A 359 9.01 -24.16 -8.51
CA ALA A 359 7.63 -24.63 -8.68
C ALA A 359 7.11 -24.38 -10.12
N GLY A 360 6.21 -25.25 -10.58
CA GLY A 360 5.51 -25.11 -11.87
C GLY A 360 6.04 -25.96 -13.03
N ALA A 361 7.12 -26.72 -12.79
CA ALA A 361 7.63 -27.75 -13.70
C ALA A 361 8.36 -28.85 -12.92
N ALA A 362 8.38 -30.05 -13.49
CA ALA A 362 9.01 -31.24 -12.91
C ALA A 362 9.71 -32.10 -13.98
N ARG A 363 10.63 -32.95 -13.55
CA ARG A 363 11.39 -33.89 -14.41
C ARG A 363 10.68 -35.23 -14.57
N GLY A 364 9.69 -35.50 -13.74
CA GLY A 364 8.90 -36.72 -13.72
C GLY A 364 7.66 -36.55 -12.83
N PRO A 365 6.65 -37.44 -12.94
CA PRO A 365 5.42 -37.36 -12.14
C PRO A 365 5.66 -37.39 -10.63
N GLU A 366 6.74 -38.01 -10.17
CA GLU A 366 7.12 -38.08 -8.76
C GLU A 366 7.55 -36.73 -8.16
N GLU A 367 7.99 -35.79 -8.99
CA GLU A 367 8.39 -34.45 -8.59
C GLU A 367 7.24 -33.43 -8.76
N ASP A 368 6.17 -33.84 -9.45
CA ASP A 368 4.95 -33.06 -9.72
C ASP A 368 4.01 -33.09 -8.51
N VAL A 369 4.49 -32.50 -7.42
CA VAL A 369 3.79 -32.37 -6.14
C VAL A 369 3.94 -30.93 -5.63
N PRO A 370 2.99 -30.42 -4.82
CA PRO A 370 3.10 -29.09 -4.21
C PRO A 370 4.44 -28.90 -3.51
N LYS A 371 5.07 -27.73 -3.73
CA LYS A 371 6.37 -27.42 -3.13
C LYS A 371 6.15 -26.76 -1.79
N LEU A 372 6.70 -27.34 -0.73
CA LEU A 372 6.55 -26.85 0.65
C LEU A 372 7.88 -26.30 1.19
N TYR A 373 7.78 -25.23 1.96
CA TYR A 373 8.90 -24.48 2.54
C TYR A 373 8.61 -24.22 4.02
N ASP A 374 9.59 -24.42 4.89
CA ASP A 374 9.46 -24.05 6.31
C ASP A 374 10.09 -22.66 6.48
N ILE A 375 9.26 -21.66 6.75
CA ILE A 375 9.66 -20.26 6.90
C ILE A 375 9.29 -19.82 8.32
N ASN A 376 10.27 -19.65 9.19
CA ASN A 376 10.05 -19.28 10.60
C ASN A 376 9.02 -20.18 11.33
N GLY A 377 8.99 -21.48 11.01
CA GLY A 377 8.04 -22.44 11.58
C GLY A 377 6.62 -22.36 11.00
N VAL A 378 6.45 -21.74 9.83
CA VAL A 378 5.24 -21.75 9.01
C VAL A 378 5.51 -22.55 7.75
N THR A 379 4.65 -23.54 7.45
CA THR A 379 4.77 -24.31 6.21
C THR A 379 4.10 -23.57 5.05
N VAL A 380 4.89 -22.98 4.15
CA VAL A 380 4.43 -22.27 2.96
C VAL A 380 4.38 -23.22 1.77
N GLY A 381 3.23 -23.32 1.09
CA GLY A 381 3.05 -24.00 -0.19
C GLY A 381 3.19 -23.03 -1.36
N HIS A 382 4.02 -23.36 -2.35
CA HIS A 382 4.19 -22.58 -3.58
C HIS A 382 3.70 -23.36 -4.80
N LEU A 383 2.72 -22.80 -5.49
CA LEU A 383 2.20 -23.30 -6.76
C LEU A 383 2.53 -22.32 -7.89
N SER A 384 2.70 -22.81 -9.11
CA SER A 384 3.01 -21.96 -10.27
C SER A 384 2.40 -22.52 -11.54
N TYR A 385 1.73 -21.67 -12.32
CA TYR A 385 0.97 -22.05 -13.50
C TYR A 385 1.11 -21.04 -14.64
N THR A 386 0.90 -21.53 -15.87
CA THR A 386 0.84 -20.71 -17.08
C THR A 386 -0.38 -21.03 -17.92
N TYR A 387 -0.93 -20.03 -18.60
CA TYR A 387 -2.10 -20.20 -19.47
C TYR A 387 -1.79 -20.81 -20.84
N ALA A 388 -0.56 -20.69 -21.34
CA ALA A 388 -0.18 -21.08 -22.70
C ALA A 388 1.32 -21.40 -22.84
N LEU A 389 1.75 -21.85 -24.04
CA LEU A 389 3.13 -22.27 -24.37
C LEU A 389 3.63 -21.77 -25.74
N ASN A 390 3.17 -20.61 -26.20
CA ASN A 390 3.59 -20.01 -27.49
C ASN A 390 3.47 -20.99 -28.69
N GLY A 391 2.34 -21.71 -28.74
CA GLY A 391 2.04 -22.68 -29.80
C GLY A 391 2.78 -24.01 -29.71
N LEU A 392 3.61 -24.23 -28.68
CA LEU A 392 4.15 -25.55 -28.38
C LEU A 392 3.14 -26.39 -27.62
N THR A 393 3.34 -27.71 -27.66
CA THR A 393 2.54 -28.67 -26.90
C THR A 393 3.45 -29.49 -26.02
N VAL A 394 2.97 -29.78 -24.81
CA VAL A 394 3.64 -30.72 -23.92
C VAL A 394 3.58 -32.12 -24.56
N PRO A 395 4.69 -32.88 -24.57
CA PRO A 395 4.68 -34.25 -25.05
C PRO A 395 3.62 -35.11 -24.35
N THR A 396 2.96 -36.00 -25.09
CA THR A 396 1.89 -36.86 -24.55
C THR A 396 2.36 -37.65 -23.33
N GLY A 397 1.60 -37.57 -22.24
CA GLY A 397 1.89 -38.25 -20.98
C GLY A 397 2.96 -37.58 -20.12
N LYS A 398 3.34 -36.34 -20.45
CA LYS A 398 4.38 -35.57 -19.73
C LYS A 398 3.89 -34.22 -19.22
N ASN A 399 2.63 -34.12 -18.81
CA ASN A 399 2.03 -32.87 -18.33
C ASN A 399 2.80 -32.25 -17.15
N TYR A 400 3.50 -33.06 -16.35
CA TYR A 400 4.42 -32.62 -15.30
C TYR A 400 5.56 -31.70 -15.77
N LEU A 401 5.84 -31.62 -17.08
CA LEU A 401 6.92 -30.76 -17.59
C LEU A 401 6.63 -29.27 -17.44
N VAL A 402 5.36 -28.88 -17.36
CA VAL A 402 4.93 -27.50 -17.11
C VAL A 402 3.45 -27.49 -16.76
N ASN A 403 3.10 -26.78 -15.68
CA ASN A 403 1.74 -26.74 -15.20
C ASN A 403 0.89 -25.76 -16.04
N VAL A 404 0.38 -26.26 -17.17
CA VAL A 404 -0.58 -25.55 -18.04
C VAL A 404 -1.98 -26.03 -17.68
N THR A 405 -2.66 -25.31 -16.80
CA THR A 405 -3.93 -25.81 -16.24
C THR A 405 -4.96 -24.72 -15.97
N GLY A 406 -6.19 -25.14 -15.74
CA GLY A 406 -7.31 -24.27 -15.38
C GLY A 406 -7.50 -24.15 -13.87
N VAL A 407 -8.49 -23.35 -13.47
CA VAL A 407 -8.79 -23.08 -12.05
C VAL A 407 -9.04 -24.37 -11.27
N ASP A 408 -9.79 -25.34 -11.84
CA ASP A 408 -10.16 -26.56 -11.13
C ASP A 408 -8.94 -27.37 -10.66
N GLU A 409 -7.89 -27.49 -11.48
CA GLU A 409 -6.68 -28.19 -11.08
C GLU A 409 -5.85 -27.37 -10.09
N ILE A 410 -5.80 -26.04 -10.22
CA ILE A 410 -5.15 -25.16 -9.23
C ILE A 410 -5.77 -25.37 -7.85
N LEU A 411 -7.10 -25.45 -7.78
CA LEU A 411 -7.83 -25.69 -6.54
C LEU A 411 -7.57 -27.08 -5.96
N ALA A 412 -7.44 -28.10 -6.82
CA ALA A 412 -7.09 -29.46 -6.39
C ALA A 412 -5.67 -29.53 -5.82
N ASP A 413 -4.71 -28.88 -6.48
CA ASP A 413 -3.31 -28.85 -6.03
C ASP A 413 -3.14 -28.02 -4.76
N ALA A 414 -3.91 -26.94 -4.59
CA ALA A 414 -3.97 -26.20 -3.33
C ALA A 414 -4.54 -27.06 -2.19
N ALA A 415 -5.60 -27.83 -2.44
CA ALA A 415 -6.11 -28.78 -1.45
C ALA A 415 -5.07 -29.85 -1.09
N ALA A 416 -4.33 -30.37 -2.08
CA ALA A 416 -3.24 -31.31 -1.84
C ALA A 416 -2.09 -30.68 -1.05
N ALA A 417 -1.77 -29.40 -1.29
CA ALA A 417 -0.78 -28.66 -0.51
C ALA A 417 -1.21 -28.54 0.97
N ARG A 418 -2.47 -28.20 1.22
CA ARG A 418 -3.06 -28.15 2.57
C ARG A 418 -3.03 -29.52 3.25
N GLU A 419 -3.41 -30.60 2.55
CA GLU A 419 -3.34 -31.97 3.07
C GLU A 419 -1.90 -32.39 3.41
N ALA A 420 -0.92 -31.90 2.63
CA ALA A 420 0.50 -32.10 2.88
C ALA A 420 1.08 -31.21 4.00
N GLY A 421 0.25 -30.32 4.60
CA GLY A 421 0.60 -29.52 5.76
C GLY A 421 0.87 -28.04 5.50
N ALA A 422 0.56 -27.52 4.30
CA ALA A 422 0.70 -26.08 4.03
C ALA A 422 -0.24 -25.24 4.91
N GLU A 423 0.33 -24.28 5.63
CA GLU A 423 -0.35 -23.31 6.49
C GLU A 423 -0.58 -21.97 5.76
N PHE A 424 0.22 -21.68 4.74
CA PHE A 424 -0.01 -20.57 3.81
C PHE A 424 0.26 -21.05 2.37
N VAL A 425 -0.57 -20.70 1.39
CA VAL A 425 -0.44 -21.14 0.00
C VAL A 425 -0.43 -19.93 -0.94
N VAL A 426 0.69 -19.77 -1.64
CA VAL A 426 0.89 -18.73 -2.66
C VAL A 426 0.90 -19.34 -4.07
N VAL A 427 0.20 -18.68 -5.00
CA VAL A 427 0.10 -19.11 -6.40
C VAL A 427 0.71 -18.07 -7.33
N SER A 428 1.76 -18.47 -8.06
CA SER A 428 2.34 -17.67 -9.14
C SER A 428 1.61 -17.93 -10.47
N MET A 429 1.00 -16.90 -11.03
CA MET A 429 0.17 -16.96 -12.24
C MET A 429 0.84 -16.22 -13.40
N HIS A 430 1.27 -16.99 -14.40
CA HIS A 430 1.74 -16.45 -15.67
C HIS A 430 0.55 -16.34 -16.64
N TRP A 431 -0.08 -15.17 -16.70
CA TRP A 431 -1.41 -14.96 -17.28
C TRP A 431 -1.65 -13.55 -17.86
N GLY A 432 -2.83 -13.34 -18.45
CA GLY A 432 -3.22 -12.03 -18.96
C GLY A 432 -2.79 -11.79 -20.41
N VAL A 433 -2.71 -10.51 -20.79
CA VAL A 433 -2.36 -10.07 -22.14
C VAL A 433 -1.16 -9.14 -22.04
N GLU A 434 -0.10 -9.46 -22.79
CA GLU A 434 1.12 -8.63 -22.82
C GLU A 434 0.80 -7.14 -23.07
N TYR A 435 1.47 -6.30 -22.29
CA TYR A 435 1.42 -4.83 -22.30
C TYR A 435 0.06 -4.22 -21.97
N ASN A 436 -0.93 -5.01 -21.57
CA ASN A 436 -2.19 -4.49 -21.09
C ASN A 436 -2.05 -4.12 -19.60
N VAL A 437 -2.26 -2.84 -19.29
CA VAL A 437 -2.11 -2.33 -17.93
C VAL A 437 -3.29 -2.76 -17.05
N ASP A 438 -4.50 -2.81 -17.62
CA ASP A 438 -5.68 -3.24 -16.86
C ASP A 438 -5.81 -4.76 -16.90
N PRO A 439 -6.11 -5.41 -15.76
CA PRO A 439 -6.34 -6.84 -15.73
C PRO A 439 -7.55 -7.18 -16.60
N THR A 440 -7.43 -8.24 -17.39
CA THR A 440 -8.53 -8.67 -18.26
C THR A 440 -9.69 -9.23 -17.44
N SER A 441 -10.89 -9.24 -18.01
CA SER A 441 -12.04 -9.90 -17.36
C SER A 441 -11.80 -11.39 -17.06
N THR A 442 -10.92 -12.04 -17.82
CA THR A 442 -10.52 -13.43 -17.55
C THR A 442 -9.61 -13.51 -16.33
N GLN A 443 -8.62 -12.61 -16.21
CA GLN A 443 -7.78 -12.53 -15.00
C GLN A 443 -8.60 -12.24 -13.75
N LEU A 444 -9.53 -11.28 -13.81
CA LEU A 444 -10.43 -10.94 -12.69
C LEU A 444 -11.25 -12.17 -12.26
N ALA A 445 -11.90 -12.86 -13.21
CA ALA A 445 -12.72 -14.03 -12.92
C ALA A 445 -11.90 -15.23 -12.40
N GLN A 446 -10.67 -15.41 -12.88
CA GLN A 446 -9.76 -16.44 -12.38
C GLN A 446 -9.27 -16.10 -10.97
N ALA A 447 -8.88 -14.85 -10.70
CA ALA A 447 -8.48 -14.40 -9.38
C ALA A 447 -9.60 -14.64 -8.36
N GLU A 448 -10.83 -14.27 -8.70
CA GLU A 448 -12.00 -14.49 -7.85
C GLU A 448 -12.23 -15.98 -7.57
N ALA A 449 -12.24 -16.82 -8.60
CA ALA A 449 -12.45 -18.25 -8.43
C ALA A 449 -11.32 -18.96 -7.64
N ILE A 450 -10.08 -18.47 -7.74
CA ILE A 450 -8.93 -19.02 -7.02
C ILE A 450 -8.93 -18.56 -5.55
N LEU A 451 -9.11 -17.26 -5.29
CA LEU A 451 -9.05 -16.69 -3.93
C LEU A 451 -10.31 -16.92 -3.09
N SER A 452 -11.46 -17.20 -3.70
CA SER A 452 -12.63 -17.67 -2.93
C SER A 452 -12.45 -19.08 -2.33
N SER A 453 -11.35 -19.77 -2.65
CA SER A 453 -10.99 -21.05 -2.04
C SER A 453 -10.31 -20.83 -0.69
N PRO A 454 -10.73 -21.53 0.38
CA PRO A 454 -10.06 -21.42 1.69
C PRO A 454 -8.65 -22.05 1.70
N ASN A 455 -8.22 -22.63 0.58
CA ASN A 455 -6.93 -23.31 0.48
C ASN A 455 -5.84 -22.41 -0.11
N ILE A 456 -6.12 -21.17 -0.51
CA ILE A 456 -5.20 -20.26 -1.20
C ILE A 456 -5.29 -18.88 -0.56
N ASP A 457 -4.14 -18.29 -0.24
CA ASP A 457 -4.07 -17.04 0.53
C ASP A 457 -3.46 -15.88 -0.30
N PHE A 458 -2.76 -16.17 -1.40
CA PHE A 458 -2.11 -15.10 -2.16
C PHE A 458 -1.85 -15.45 -3.62
N ILE A 459 -2.07 -14.48 -4.52
CA ILE A 459 -1.73 -14.60 -5.95
C ILE A 459 -0.65 -13.60 -6.35
N LEU A 460 0.37 -14.10 -7.04
CA LEU A 460 1.45 -13.34 -7.66
C LEU A 460 1.39 -13.45 -9.18
N GLY A 461 1.11 -12.35 -9.88
CA GLY A 461 0.93 -12.33 -11.32
C GLY A 461 2.15 -11.86 -12.12
N HIS A 462 2.31 -12.46 -13.31
CA HIS A 462 3.43 -12.30 -14.25
C HIS A 462 2.93 -12.08 -15.69
N HIS A 463 3.80 -12.20 -16.70
CA HIS A 463 3.49 -12.24 -18.15
C HIS A 463 3.04 -10.93 -18.81
N ALA A 464 2.29 -10.07 -18.11
CA ALA A 464 1.82 -8.82 -18.71
C ALA A 464 2.98 -7.90 -19.15
N HIS A 465 4.21 -8.10 -18.64
CA HIS A 465 5.42 -7.32 -18.92
C HIS A 465 5.31 -5.82 -18.62
N VAL A 466 4.20 -5.40 -18.03
CA VAL A 466 3.95 -4.09 -17.45
C VAL A 466 3.32 -4.31 -16.09
N ILE A 467 3.50 -3.35 -15.20
CA ILE A 467 2.83 -3.35 -13.91
C ILE A 467 1.32 -3.28 -14.13
N GLN A 468 0.59 -4.21 -13.51
CA GLN A 468 -0.86 -4.17 -13.37
C GLN A 468 -1.20 -3.86 -11.91
N PRO A 469 -2.45 -3.49 -11.59
CA PRO A 469 -2.87 -3.14 -10.24
C PRO A 469 -2.70 -4.28 -9.24
N ILE A 470 -2.59 -3.90 -7.97
CA ILE A 470 -2.75 -4.81 -6.84
C ILE A 470 -4.21 -4.72 -6.41
N GLY A 471 -4.84 -5.88 -6.25
CA GLY A 471 -6.25 -6.08 -5.94
C GLY A 471 -6.45 -6.89 -4.68
N GLN A 472 -7.72 -7.02 -4.30
CA GLN A 472 -8.19 -8.00 -3.30
C GLN A 472 -9.44 -8.71 -3.82
N VAL A 473 -9.60 -9.95 -3.40
CA VAL A 473 -10.85 -10.71 -3.48
C VAL A 473 -11.17 -11.13 -2.07
N ASP A 474 -12.32 -10.67 -1.56
CA ASP A 474 -12.64 -10.75 -0.13
C ASP A 474 -11.50 -10.12 0.71
N ASN A 475 -10.79 -10.92 1.51
CA ASN A 475 -9.67 -10.46 2.34
C ASN A 475 -8.29 -10.86 1.79
N GLU A 476 -8.23 -11.60 0.67
CA GLU A 476 -6.96 -12.09 0.12
C GLU A 476 -6.46 -11.22 -1.03
N TYR A 477 -5.15 -10.98 -1.05
CA TYR A 477 -4.54 -10.10 -2.04
C TYR A 477 -4.23 -10.83 -3.36
N VAL A 478 -4.28 -10.06 -4.45
CA VAL A 478 -3.81 -10.48 -5.77
C VAL A 478 -2.96 -9.37 -6.38
N VAL A 479 -1.73 -9.70 -6.75
CA VAL A 479 -0.91 -8.85 -7.63
C VAL A 479 -1.17 -9.31 -9.06
N TYR A 480 -1.89 -8.53 -9.88
CA TYR A 480 -2.28 -9.00 -11.22
C TYR A 480 -1.10 -9.15 -12.18
N GLY A 481 -0.07 -8.31 -12.05
CA GLY A 481 1.11 -8.33 -12.89
C GLY A 481 2.22 -7.45 -12.32
N MET A 482 3.38 -8.04 -12.00
CA MET A 482 4.53 -7.32 -11.44
C MET A 482 5.43 -6.65 -12.48
N GLY A 483 5.12 -6.79 -13.78
CA GLY A 483 5.94 -6.25 -14.87
C GLY A 483 7.26 -7.01 -15.06
N ASN A 484 8.15 -6.42 -15.86
CA ASN A 484 9.48 -7.00 -16.08
C ASN A 484 10.41 -6.65 -14.93
N PHE A 485 11.17 -7.62 -14.45
CA PHE A 485 12.21 -7.39 -13.45
C PHE A 485 13.61 -7.29 -14.08
N LEU A 486 13.91 -8.16 -15.06
CA LEU A 486 15.13 -8.08 -15.86
C LEU A 486 14.83 -8.45 -17.32
N SER A 487 14.72 -7.45 -18.18
CA SER A 487 14.41 -7.65 -19.60
C SER A 487 15.02 -6.57 -20.50
N ASN A 488 14.86 -6.73 -21.82
CA ASN A 488 15.14 -5.67 -22.81
C ASN A 488 13.96 -5.53 -23.78
N GLN A 489 12.78 -5.24 -23.26
CA GLN A 489 11.56 -5.03 -24.06
C GLN A 489 11.23 -3.57 -24.37
N ARG A 490 12.07 -2.62 -23.93
CA ARG A 490 11.94 -1.20 -24.25
C ARG A 490 11.91 -1.01 -25.77
N SER A 491 10.81 -0.46 -26.28
CA SER A 491 10.64 -0.17 -27.71
C SER A 491 9.87 1.14 -27.94
N GLY A 492 10.49 2.26 -27.57
CA GLY A 492 9.92 3.61 -27.77
C GLY A 492 8.48 3.75 -27.24
N ASN A 493 7.65 4.53 -27.93
CA ASN A 493 6.27 4.82 -27.53
C ASN A 493 5.29 3.62 -27.63
N VAL A 494 5.74 2.44 -28.07
CA VAL A 494 4.87 1.29 -28.33
C VAL A 494 4.76 0.36 -27.12
N ARG A 495 5.74 0.37 -26.22
CA ARG A 495 5.83 -0.54 -25.06
C ARG A 495 6.23 0.23 -23.79
N VAL A 496 5.50 1.31 -23.54
CA VAL A 496 5.78 2.25 -22.44
C VAL A 496 5.62 1.56 -21.09
N GLY A 497 6.65 1.63 -20.25
CA GLY A 497 6.66 1.05 -18.92
C GLY A 497 6.91 -0.45 -18.89
N THR A 498 7.58 -0.98 -19.92
CA THR A 498 8.15 -2.35 -19.90
C THR A 498 9.52 -2.39 -19.22
N GLU A 499 10.09 -1.22 -18.98
CA GLU A 499 11.25 -1.00 -18.12
C GLU A 499 10.89 -0.93 -16.62
N ASP A 500 9.60 -0.80 -16.28
CA ASP A 500 9.15 -0.79 -14.89
C ASP A 500 8.79 -2.21 -14.44
N GLY A 501 9.07 -2.47 -13.17
CA GLY A 501 8.62 -3.66 -12.46
C GLY A 501 8.34 -3.37 -11.00
N LEU A 502 7.91 -4.40 -10.28
CA LEU A 502 7.75 -4.38 -8.84
C LEU A 502 8.63 -5.44 -8.19
N LEU A 503 9.18 -5.07 -7.04
CA LEU A 503 9.53 -6.01 -5.97
C LEU A 503 8.45 -5.88 -4.89
N VAL A 504 7.57 -6.87 -4.80
CA VAL A 504 6.48 -6.94 -3.82
C VAL A 504 7.01 -7.56 -2.53
N GLN A 505 6.60 -7.04 -1.39
CA GLN A 505 6.90 -7.54 -0.04
C GLN A 505 5.60 -7.68 0.74
N ALA A 506 5.04 -8.89 0.77
CA ALA A 506 3.85 -9.21 1.53
C ALA A 506 4.21 -9.54 2.99
N ARG A 507 3.55 -8.90 3.94
CA ARG A 507 3.67 -9.24 5.37
C ARG A 507 2.57 -10.22 5.74
N VAL A 508 2.96 -11.41 6.20
CA VAL A 508 2.05 -12.52 6.47
C VAL A 508 2.02 -12.82 7.95
N TRP A 509 0.82 -12.76 8.55
CA TRP A 509 0.61 -12.96 9.97
C TRP A 509 -0.35 -14.12 10.22
N GLU A 510 -0.08 -14.88 11.28
CA GLU A 510 -1.03 -15.85 11.83
C GLU A 510 -2.21 -15.09 12.46
N GLN A 511 -3.44 -15.46 12.14
CA GLN A 511 -4.66 -14.90 12.67
C GLN A 511 -5.08 -15.60 13.97
N ALA A 512 -6.04 -15.02 14.71
CA ALA A 512 -6.49 -15.56 15.99
C ALA A 512 -7.11 -16.97 15.89
N ASP A 513 -7.65 -17.33 14.72
CA ASP A 513 -8.21 -18.64 14.43
C ASP A 513 -7.16 -19.66 13.93
N GLY A 514 -5.89 -19.24 13.81
CA GLY A 514 -4.77 -20.05 13.33
C GLY A 514 -4.61 -20.08 11.81
N SER A 515 -5.47 -19.38 11.05
CA SER A 515 -5.24 -19.15 9.62
C SER A 515 -4.09 -18.16 9.39
N PHE A 516 -3.58 -18.04 8.17
CA PHE A 516 -2.60 -17.02 7.80
C PHE A 516 -3.18 -16.18 6.68
N SER A 517 -2.92 -14.89 6.72
CA SER A 517 -3.27 -13.98 5.63
C SER A 517 -2.21 -12.91 5.43
N VAL A 518 -2.19 -12.32 4.24
CA VAL A 518 -1.39 -11.13 3.98
C VAL A 518 -2.07 -9.95 4.68
N SER A 519 -1.38 -9.30 5.62
CA SER A 519 -1.93 -8.13 6.34
C SER A 519 -1.81 -6.86 5.50
N TYR A 520 -0.63 -6.61 4.95
CA TYR A 520 -0.37 -5.53 4.01
C TYR A 520 0.76 -5.89 3.04
N ILE A 521 0.82 -5.14 1.94
CA ILE A 521 1.82 -5.25 0.89
C ILE A 521 2.62 -3.95 0.85
N ASP A 522 3.91 -4.06 1.16
CA ASP A 522 4.88 -3.07 0.74
C ASP A 522 5.34 -3.40 -0.70
N TYR A 523 5.62 -2.40 -1.53
CA TYR A 523 6.23 -2.61 -2.84
C TYR A 523 7.36 -1.62 -3.13
N THR A 524 8.41 -2.09 -3.78
CA THR A 524 9.45 -1.24 -4.35
C THR A 524 9.25 -1.16 -5.86
N PRO A 525 8.90 0.01 -6.42
CA PRO A 525 8.99 0.23 -7.85
C PRO A 525 10.45 0.02 -8.30
N THR A 526 10.63 -0.77 -9.35
CA THR A 526 11.95 -1.03 -9.94
C THR A 526 12.00 -0.58 -11.38
N TYR A 527 13.17 -0.14 -11.82
CA TYR A 527 13.42 0.31 -13.18
C TYR A 527 14.65 -0.36 -13.77
N VAL A 528 14.51 -0.99 -14.94
CA VAL A 528 15.64 -1.58 -15.65
C VAL A 528 16.39 -0.49 -16.42
N GLU A 529 17.59 -0.14 -15.93
CA GLU A 529 18.45 0.88 -16.51
C GLU A 529 18.91 0.49 -17.93
N GLU A 530 18.79 1.43 -18.87
CA GLU A 530 19.17 1.18 -20.25
C GLU A 530 20.70 1.02 -20.39
N GLY A 531 21.13 -0.02 -21.09
CA GLY A 531 22.54 -0.30 -21.39
C GLY A 531 23.23 -1.14 -20.31
N THR A 532 23.12 -0.76 -19.05
CA THR A 532 23.69 -1.53 -17.92
C THR A 532 22.79 -2.67 -17.46
N PHE A 533 21.46 -2.55 -17.67
CA PHE A 533 20.43 -3.46 -17.18
C PHE A 533 20.44 -3.63 -15.65
N ARG A 534 20.97 -2.65 -14.92
CA ARG A 534 20.81 -2.59 -13.48
C ARG A 534 19.35 -2.42 -13.12
N ILE A 535 18.87 -3.22 -12.18
CA ILE A 535 17.52 -3.11 -11.63
C ILE A 535 17.59 -2.07 -10.52
N LEU A 536 17.09 -0.88 -10.78
CA LEU A 536 17.20 0.26 -9.88
C LEU A 536 15.93 0.36 -9.00
N PRO A 537 16.03 0.33 -7.67
CA PRO A 537 14.91 0.66 -6.81
C PRO A 537 14.63 2.17 -6.93
N VAL A 538 13.45 2.53 -7.45
CA VAL A 538 13.17 3.85 -8.03
C VAL A 538 13.32 4.97 -7.01
N ALA A 539 12.61 4.88 -5.87
CA ALA A 539 12.63 5.92 -4.84
C ALA A 539 14.03 6.10 -4.23
N GLN A 540 14.69 4.99 -3.87
CA GLN A 540 16.04 5.02 -3.32
C GLN A 540 17.05 5.62 -4.30
N THR A 541 16.89 5.36 -5.60
CA THR A 541 17.75 5.94 -6.62
C THR A 541 17.45 7.42 -6.86
N LEU A 542 16.18 7.84 -6.80
CA LEU A 542 15.82 9.27 -6.87
C LEU A 542 16.41 10.07 -5.71
N ASN A 543 16.44 9.48 -4.51
CA ASN A 543 16.98 10.12 -3.31
C ASN A 543 18.52 10.11 -3.26
N ASP A 544 19.20 9.40 -4.17
CA ASP A 544 20.65 9.44 -4.28
C ASP A 544 21.09 10.74 -5.00
N PRO A 545 21.84 11.64 -4.33
CA PRO A 545 22.28 12.91 -4.94
C PRO A 545 23.28 12.73 -6.09
N SER A 546 23.81 11.52 -6.31
CA SER A 546 24.66 11.19 -7.44
C SER A 546 23.87 10.83 -8.71
N THR A 547 22.55 10.67 -8.62
CA THR A 547 21.68 10.35 -9.75
C THR A 547 21.69 11.47 -10.79
N SER A 548 21.99 11.09 -12.04
CA SER A 548 22.06 12.07 -13.12
C SER A 548 20.69 12.68 -13.42
N PRO A 549 20.59 13.96 -13.84
CA PRO A 549 19.30 14.58 -14.12
C PRO A 549 18.45 13.85 -15.17
N ALA A 550 19.10 13.21 -16.15
CA ALA A 550 18.39 12.44 -17.18
C ALA A 550 17.80 11.14 -16.61
N LEU A 551 18.51 10.48 -15.71
CA LEU A 551 18.02 9.28 -15.01
C LEU A 551 16.92 9.66 -14.03
N ALA A 552 17.09 10.73 -13.25
CA ALA A 552 16.06 11.22 -12.32
C ALA A 552 14.73 11.49 -13.03
N ALA A 553 14.73 12.21 -14.16
CA ALA A 553 13.51 12.46 -14.93
C ALA A 553 12.82 11.17 -15.44
N ALA A 554 13.61 10.16 -15.81
CA ALA A 554 13.08 8.86 -16.24
C ALA A 554 12.48 8.08 -15.06
N LEU A 555 13.10 8.17 -13.88
CA LEU A 555 12.64 7.55 -12.64
C LEU A 555 11.41 8.23 -12.06
N GLU A 556 11.29 9.56 -12.13
CA GLU A 556 10.07 10.30 -11.78
C GLU A 556 8.89 9.85 -12.64
N THR A 557 9.11 9.72 -13.96
CA THR A 557 8.08 9.20 -14.88
C THR A 557 7.71 7.75 -14.56
N SER A 558 8.69 6.92 -14.20
CA SER A 558 8.48 5.53 -13.77
C SER A 558 7.69 5.47 -12.46
N TRP A 559 8.02 6.33 -11.49
CA TRP A 559 7.34 6.44 -10.21
C TRP A 559 5.86 6.79 -10.41
N ASP A 560 5.56 7.89 -11.08
CA ASP A 560 4.18 8.34 -11.33
C ASP A 560 3.35 7.25 -12.03
N ARG A 561 3.94 6.60 -13.03
CA ARG A 561 3.31 5.50 -13.75
C ARG A 561 3.10 4.27 -12.87
N THR A 562 4.01 3.97 -11.96
CA THR A 562 3.86 2.87 -11.02
C THR A 562 2.76 3.17 -10.01
N GLN A 563 2.74 4.37 -9.43
CA GLN A 563 1.70 4.79 -8.49
C GLN A 563 0.31 4.77 -9.15
N ASP A 564 0.18 5.26 -10.39
CA ASP A 564 -1.08 5.16 -11.14
C ASP A 564 -1.53 3.71 -11.30
N ARG A 565 -0.61 2.82 -11.70
CA ARG A 565 -0.93 1.42 -12.03
C ARG A 565 -1.26 0.58 -10.82
N VAL A 566 -0.44 0.64 -9.76
CA VAL A 566 -0.64 -0.17 -8.55
C VAL A 566 -1.98 0.16 -7.90
N ASN A 567 -2.34 1.45 -7.85
CA ASN A 567 -3.49 1.94 -7.08
C ASN A 567 -4.82 1.95 -7.86
N ARG A 568 -4.90 1.47 -9.11
CA ARG A 568 -6.14 1.59 -9.92
C ARG A 568 -7.35 0.89 -9.31
N LEU A 569 -7.14 -0.15 -8.51
CA LEU A 569 -8.23 -0.88 -7.84
C LEU A 569 -8.55 -0.33 -6.44
N GLY A 570 -7.79 0.67 -5.96
CA GLY A 570 -8.01 1.29 -4.64
C GLY A 570 -7.87 0.31 -3.47
N THR A 571 -7.02 -0.71 -3.62
CA THR A 571 -6.86 -1.77 -2.63
C THR A 571 -6.16 -1.25 -1.38
N PRO A 572 -6.76 -1.41 -0.18
CA PRO A 572 -6.16 -0.96 1.07
C PRO A 572 -4.91 -1.78 1.42
N GLY A 573 -4.09 -1.26 2.32
CA GLY A 573 -2.88 -1.96 2.78
C GLY A 573 -1.81 -2.16 1.71
N VAL A 574 -1.82 -1.36 0.63
CA VAL A 574 -0.80 -1.41 -0.43
C VAL A 574 -0.02 -0.09 -0.43
N ARG A 575 1.29 -0.12 -0.15
CA ARG A 575 2.11 1.10 -0.05
C ARG A 575 3.53 0.94 -0.59
N PRO A 576 4.15 2.01 -1.11
CA PRO A 576 5.54 1.92 -1.52
C PRO A 576 6.46 1.81 -0.30
N THR A 577 7.57 1.07 -0.43
CA THR A 577 8.56 0.89 0.64
C THR A 577 9.32 2.17 1.01
N ALA A 578 9.36 3.14 0.09
CA ALA A 578 10.00 4.44 0.25
C ALA A 578 9.38 5.41 -0.77
N THR A 579 9.39 6.69 -0.47
CA THR A 579 8.96 7.77 -1.38
C THR A 579 10.15 8.62 -1.82
N PRO A 580 10.13 9.18 -3.04
CA PRO A 580 11.06 10.24 -3.42
C PRO A 580 10.93 11.44 -2.49
N GLU A 581 12.06 12.05 -2.09
CA GLU A 581 12.15 13.25 -1.23
C GLU A 581 11.96 14.57 -2.00
#